data_AF-A2PZP2-F1
#
_entry.id   AF-A2PZP2-F1
#
_cell.length_a   1.000
_cell.length_b   1.000
_cell.length_c   1.000
_cell.angle_alpha   90.00
_cell.angle_beta   90.00
_cell.angle_gamma   90.00
#
_symmetry.space_group_name_H-M   'P 1'
#
loop_
_entity.id
_entity.type
_entity.pdbx_description
1 polymer ?
#
loop_
_entity_poly.entity_id
_entity_poly.type
_entity_poly.pdbx_seq_one_letter_code
_entity_poly.pdbx_strand_id
1 'polypeptide(L)'
;MGARRKFMASSLSESDLRPKTYRAFISYSHSDEAIAQKLHKWLERYRIPKRLQGQKTSRGTVEGRLTPIFRDRLELPAASDLNAEVRQALAASETLLVLCSPAAKGSRWVNAEISYFRDLHPDRPVIAALLDGEPEESFPDALLAPDEQGIAREPVAADFRKNQDGPKLARLKVVAGLTGLALDQLLQREAQRQLQRVIAVTLLFLLVVIFMALMLVYVANARREAERARYQAEGLVEFMLTDLRDRLKGVGRLDVLRSVNERALAYYGEQTDLAALPTASLERRARILHAMGEDDQRRGDTRAAQAKFREAHRVTSALLSSAPEDPLRIYAHAQSEFWLAYLDFVRQRHSDAMRGFTTYRNYARELIRLAPDNMSYQRELAYADGNICAVAIALAKPSEDLQACRSALETMERVARSQPEDQGIQADLANRHAWLADALHLTGRDEEALAERLKQSTIIEELLRQDPRNASFLQDWMLARYSTSSLLQSLGQHQKATEMREEALKLADNLISTDPENNDWRVWRTKFEQ
;
A
#
# COMPACT_ATOMS: atom_id res chain seq x y z
N MET A 1 -0.43 -32.77 -45.00
CA MET A 1 0.55 -32.24 -45.99
C MET A 1 1.91 -32.25 -45.33
N GLY A 2 2.67 -33.34 -45.42
CA GLY A 2 3.56 -33.65 -46.54
C GLY A 2 5.00 -33.63 -45.99
N ALA A 3 5.48 -34.66 -45.29
CA ALA A 3 6.01 -35.90 -45.85
C ALA A 3 6.96 -35.66 -47.04
N ARG A 4 8.26 -35.47 -46.76
CA ARG A 4 9.36 -35.89 -47.66
C ARG A 4 10.54 -36.43 -46.84
N ARG A 5 10.38 -37.67 -46.37
CA ARG A 5 11.49 -38.56 -46.05
C ARG A 5 12.17 -38.91 -47.37
N LYS A 6 13.38 -38.40 -47.61
CA LYS A 6 14.28 -38.94 -48.65
C LYS A 6 14.91 -40.21 -48.09
N PHE A 7 14.33 -41.36 -48.44
CA PHE A 7 15.07 -42.61 -48.53
C PHE A 7 16.02 -42.47 -49.74
N MET A 8 17.32 -42.39 -49.48
CA MET A 8 18.33 -42.66 -50.50
C MET A 8 19.05 -43.93 -50.09
N ALA A 9 19.12 -44.84 -51.05
CA ALA A 9 19.65 -46.17 -50.93
C ALA A 9 21.10 -46.15 -50.42
N SER A 10 21.37 -47.13 -49.56
CA SER A 10 22.69 -47.58 -49.13
C SER A 10 23.56 -47.93 -50.34
N SER A 11 24.31 -46.97 -50.85
CA SER A 11 25.56 -47.24 -51.56
C SER A 11 26.64 -47.47 -50.51
N LEU A 12 27.04 -48.72 -50.30
CA LEU A 12 28.27 -49.09 -49.61
C LEU A 12 29.42 -48.38 -50.35
N SER A 13 29.86 -47.22 -49.86
CA SER A 13 30.98 -46.51 -50.45
C SER A 13 32.28 -47.18 -50.06
N GLU A 14 33.18 -47.34 -51.03
CA GLU A 14 34.60 -47.68 -50.93
C GLU A 14 35.37 -46.80 -49.94
N SER A 15 35.15 -46.99 -48.64
CA SER A 15 35.84 -46.26 -47.57
C SER A 15 36.56 -47.17 -46.57
N ASP A 16 36.70 -48.46 -46.84
CA ASP A 16 37.26 -49.45 -45.90
C ASP A 16 38.71 -49.89 -46.19
N LEU A 17 39.43 -49.19 -47.07
CA LEU A 17 40.84 -49.47 -47.40
C LEU A 17 41.75 -48.24 -47.27
N ARG A 18 41.50 -47.38 -46.27
CA ARG A 18 42.57 -46.53 -45.69
C ARG A 18 43.21 -47.32 -44.55
N PRO A 19 44.54 -47.33 -44.39
CA PRO A 19 45.15 -47.89 -43.18
C PRO A 19 44.49 -47.18 -41.99
N LYS A 20 43.82 -47.96 -41.11
CA LYS A 20 43.10 -47.42 -39.95
C LYS A 20 44.12 -46.80 -39.01
N THR A 21 44.38 -45.50 -39.14
CA THR A 21 45.19 -44.77 -38.16
C THR A 21 44.39 -44.66 -36.86
N TYR A 22 44.98 -45.11 -35.76
CA TYR A 22 44.37 -45.05 -34.44
C TYR A 22 44.95 -43.88 -33.65
N ARG A 23 44.09 -43.16 -32.93
CA ARG A 23 44.53 -42.06 -32.03
C ARG A 23 45.30 -42.61 -30.83
N ALA A 24 44.96 -43.82 -30.39
CA ALA A 24 45.68 -44.52 -29.35
C ALA A 24 45.54 -46.04 -29.47
N PHE A 25 46.56 -46.77 -29.04
CA PHE A 25 46.52 -48.19 -28.71
C PHE A 25 46.47 -48.35 -27.19
N ILE A 26 45.58 -49.19 -26.66
CA ILE A 26 45.54 -49.50 -25.22
C ILE A 26 46.23 -50.85 -24.97
N SER A 27 47.39 -50.81 -24.31
CA SER A 27 48.12 -51.99 -23.83
C SER A 27 47.80 -52.24 -22.36
N TYR A 28 47.43 -53.47 -22.00
CA TYR A 28 47.00 -53.83 -20.65
C TYR A 28 47.22 -55.32 -20.35
N SER A 29 47.34 -55.68 -19.07
CA SER A 29 47.35 -57.09 -18.65
C SER A 29 45.94 -57.67 -18.59
N HIS A 30 45.77 -58.98 -18.78
CA HIS A 30 44.45 -59.62 -18.71
C HIS A 30 43.70 -59.31 -17.40
N SER A 31 44.43 -59.23 -16.27
CA SER A 31 43.87 -58.84 -14.97
C SER A 31 43.25 -57.43 -14.93
N ASP A 32 43.63 -56.55 -15.87
CA ASP A 32 43.17 -55.14 -15.94
C ASP A 32 42.04 -54.93 -16.96
N GLU A 33 41.51 -56.00 -17.58
CA GLU A 33 40.58 -55.90 -18.71
C GLU A 33 39.33 -55.07 -18.39
N ALA A 34 38.73 -55.27 -17.22
CA ALA A 34 37.51 -54.58 -16.82
C ALA A 34 37.72 -53.06 -16.74
N ILE A 35 38.91 -52.61 -16.32
CA ILE A 35 39.27 -51.19 -16.25
C ILE A 35 39.60 -50.67 -17.66
N ALA A 36 40.33 -51.44 -18.46
CA ALA A 36 40.62 -51.13 -19.86
C ALA A 36 39.35 -50.90 -20.68
N GLN A 37 38.34 -51.77 -20.53
CA GLN A 37 37.06 -51.64 -21.22
C GLN A 37 36.30 -50.37 -20.82
N LYS A 38 36.30 -50.03 -19.53
CA LYS A 38 35.64 -48.82 -19.02
C LYS A 38 36.32 -47.55 -19.53
N LEU A 39 37.66 -47.52 -19.53
CA LEU A 39 38.44 -46.39 -20.02
C LEU A 39 38.28 -46.22 -21.54
N HIS A 40 38.35 -47.31 -22.31
CA HIS A 40 38.14 -47.32 -23.75
C HIS A 40 36.78 -46.71 -24.13
N LYS A 41 35.68 -47.23 -23.56
CA LYS A 41 34.32 -46.71 -23.80
C LYS A 41 34.18 -45.22 -23.42
N TRP A 42 34.85 -44.78 -22.36
CA TRP A 42 34.80 -43.39 -21.93
C TRP A 42 35.56 -42.48 -22.91
N LEU A 43 36.77 -42.88 -23.34
CA LEU A 43 37.59 -42.11 -24.29
C LEU A 43 36.90 -41.98 -25.65
N GLU A 44 36.25 -43.05 -26.15
CA GLU A 44 35.50 -42.98 -27.43
C GLU A 44 34.29 -42.03 -27.37
N ARG A 45 33.63 -41.93 -26.21
CA ARG A 45 32.48 -41.05 -26.01
C ARG A 45 32.87 -39.61 -25.66
N TYR A 46 34.10 -39.40 -25.20
CA TYR A 46 34.56 -38.10 -24.76
C TYR A 46 34.60 -37.09 -25.93
N ARG A 47 34.08 -35.89 -25.69
CA ARG A 47 34.07 -34.79 -26.66
C ARG A 47 34.88 -33.63 -26.14
N ILE A 48 35.90 -33.26 -26.90
CA ILE A 48 36.76 -32.13 -26.58
C ILE A 48 35.92 -30.84 -26.68
N PRO A 49 36.02 -29.89 -25.73
CA PRO A 49 35.27 -28.64 -25.76
C PRO A 49 35.47 -27.87 -27.07
N LYS A 50 34.39 -27.31 -27.66
CA LYS A 50 34.44 -26.59 -28.96
C LYS A 50 35.51 -25.49 -28.99
N ARG A 51 35.76 -24.82 -27.86
CA ARG A 51 36.76 -23.73 -27.74
C ARG A 51 38.22 -24.20 -27.93
N LEU A 52 38.49 -25.49 -27.73
CA LEU A 52 39.83 -26.09 -27.81
C LEU A 52 40.04 -26.86 -29.11
N GLN A 53 38.98 -27.06 -29.91
CA GLN A 53 39.07 -27.74 -31.20
C GLN A 53 39.75 -26.80 -32.21
N GLY A 54 40.63 -27.34 -33.05
CA GLY A 54 41.41 -26.57 -34.02
C GLY A 54 42.68 -25.92 -33.46
N GLN A 55 42.91 -26.01 -32.14
CA GLN A 55 44.17 -25.56 -31.54
C GLN A 55 45.32 -26.45 -32.00
N LYS A 56 46.44 -25.83 -32.39
CA LYS A 56 47.69 -26.56 -32.71
C LYS A 56 48.43 -26.87 -31.42
N THR A 57 48.68 -28.15 -31.16
CA THR A 57 49.47 -28.64 -30.01
C THR A 57 50.70 -29.39 -30.51
N SER A 58 51.56 -29.81 -29.57
CA SER A 58 52.70 -30.70 -29.85
C SER A 58 52.29 -32.07 -30.41
N ARG A 59 50.99 -32.41 -30.39
CA ARG A 59 50.42 -33.67 -30.89
C ARG A 59 49.55 -33.47 -32.14
N GLY A 60 49.67 -32.32 -32.80
CA GLY A 60 48.91 -31.98 -34.00
C GLY A 60 47.72 -31.06 -33.74
N THR A 61 46.75 -31.03 -34.66
CA THR A 61 45.56 -30.19 -34.50
C THR A 61 44.53 -30.94 -33.65
N VAL A 62 44.00 -30.28 -32.62
CA VAL A 62 43.04 -30.89 -31.71
C VAL A 62 41.70 -31.08 -32.41
N GLU A 63 41.31 -32.34 -32.62
CA GLU A 63 40.02 -32.70 -33.20
C GLU A 63 38.90 -32.78 -32.15
N GLY A 64 37.65 -32.89 -32.61
CA GLY A 64 36.49 -32.97 -31.70
C GLY A 64 36.26 -34.33 -31.03
N ARG A 65 36.93 -35.39 -31.48
CA ARG A 65 36.82 -36.77 -30.97
C ARG A 65 38.21 -37.40 -30.79
N LEU A 66 38.30 -38.39 -29.91
CA LEU A 66 39.51 -39.20 -29.70
C LEU A 66 39.45 -40.54 -30.43
N THR A 67 38.48 -40.74 -31.33
CA THR A 67 38.24 -41.99 -32.05
C THR A 67 38.94 -42.00 -33.41
N PRO A 68 39.46 -43.15 -33.88
CA PRO A 68 39.33 -44.48 -33.29
C PRO A 68 40.44 -44.83 -32.28
N ILE A 69 40.11 -45.59 -31.24
CA ILE A 69 41.08 -46.12 -30.25
C ILE A 69 41.08 -47.64 -30.36
N PHE A 70 42.24 -48.22 -30.57
CA PHE A 70 42.39 -49.67 -30.62
C PHE A 70 42.56 -50.24 -29.21
N ARG A 71 41.81 -51.30 -28.93
CA ARG A 71 41.94 -52.11 -27.71
C ARG A 71 41.94 -53.56 -28.17
N ASP A 72 43.02 -54.28 -27.89
CA ASP A 72 43.05 -55.71 -28.16
C ASP A 72 41.94 -56.43 -27.37
N ARG A 73 41.39 -57.52 -27.91
CA ARG A 73 40.30 -58.31 -27.33
C ARG A 73 40.62 -59.81 -27.24
N LEU A 74 41.83 -60.24 -27.58
CA LEU A 74 42.13 -61.67 -27.71
C LEU A 74 42.68 -62.28 -26.41
N GLU A 75 41.86 -63.11 -25.77
CA GLU A 75 42.26 -64.14 -24.80
C GLU A 75 42.82 -65.35 -25.56
N LEU A 76 44.14 -65.58 -25.63
CA LEU A 76 44.68 -66.90 -26.01
C LEU A 76 45.98 -67.27 -25.25
N PRO A 77 46.07 -68.44 -24.59
CA PRO A 77 47.23 -68.83 -23.77
C PRO A 77 48.47 -69.36 -24.54
N ALA A 78 48.46 -69.41 -25.87
CA ALA A 78 49.40 -70.26 -26.62
C ALA A 78 49.95 -69.67 -27.93
N ALA A 79 50.27 -68.37 -27.98
CA ALA A 79 51.13 -67.81 -29.03
C ALA A 79 52.49 -67.43 -28.45
N SER A 80 53.59 -67.70 -29.15
CA SER A 80 54.96 -67.35 -28.75
C SER A 80 55.43 -66.00 -29.29
N ASP A 81 54.61 -65.31 -30.12
CA ASP A 81 54.94 -64.04 -30.78
C ASP A 81 53.72 -63.11 -30.91
N LEU A 82 53.95 -61.79 -30.98
CA LEU A 82 52.89 -60.79 -31.21
C LEU A 82 52.15 -61.08 -32.54
N ASN A 83 50.82 -61.18 -32.46
CA ASN A 83 49.93 -61.36 -33.60
C ASN A 83 50.11 -60.23 -34.64
N ALA A 84 50.01 -60.56 -35.93
CA ALA A 84 50.17 -59.62 -37.05
C ALA A 84 49.17 -58.45 -36.97
N GLU A 85 47.95 -58.68 -36.48
CA GLU A 85 46.93 -57.64 -36.30
C GLU A 85 47.33 -56.60 -35.23
N VAL A 86 47.88 -57.06 -34.10
CA VAL A 86 48.35 -56.19 -33.01
C VAL A 86 49.56 -55.38 -33.48
N ARG A 87 50.50 -56.00 -34.19
CA ARG A 87 51.65 -55.29 -34.77
C ARG A 87 51.21 -54.20 -35.76
N GLN A 88 50.22 -54.50 -36.61
CA GLN A 88 49.67 -53.52 -37.55
C GLN A 88 48.94 -52.38 -36.84
N ALA A 89 48.18 -52.69 -35.79
CA ALA A 89 47.49 -51.68 -34.99
C ALA A 89 48.48 -50.78 -34.22
N LEU A 90 49.55 -51.34 -33.65
CA LEU A 90 50.64 -50.59 -33.01
C LEU A 90 51.35 -49.68 -34.02
N ALA A 91 51.68 -50.20 -35.21
CA ALA A 91 52.29 -49.42 -36.28
C ALA A 91 51.40 -48.24 -36.71
N ALA A 92 50.08 -48.45 -36.75
CA ALA A 92 49.09 -47.45 -37.14
C ALA A 92 48.63 -46.52 -36.00
N SER A 93 49.14 -46.66 -34.77
CA SER A 93 48.70 -45.88 -33.62
C SER A 93 49.57 -44.65 -33.36
N GLU A 94 48.95 -43.49 -33.15
CA GLU A 94 49.65 -42.23 -32.85
C GLU A 94 50.22 -42.18 -31.44
N THR A 95 49.60 -42.89 -30.48
CA THR A 95 49.99 -42.92 -29.06
C THR A 95 49.80 -44.32 -28.49
N LEU A 96 50.70 -44.74 -27.60
CA LEU A 96 50.51 -45.95 -26.78
C LEU A 96 50.04 -45.55 -25.38
N LEU A 97 48.89 -46.06 -24.96
CA LEU A 97 48.36 -45.92 -23.59
C LEU A 97 48.57 -47.25 -22.86
N VAL A 98 49.46 -47.27 -21.88
CA VAL A 98 49.78 -48.46 -21.09
C VAL A 98 49.03 -48.39 -19.77
N LEU A 99 48.24 -49.40 -19.46
CA LEU A 99 47.64 -49.56 -18.14
C LEU A 99 48.64 -50.27 -17.23
N CYS A 100 49.19 -49.53 -16.28
CA CYS A 100 50.23 -49.99 -15.37
C CYS A 100 49.61 -50.52 -14.08
N SER A 101 49.96 -51.76 -13.75
CA SER A 101 49.59 -52.50 -12.55
C SER A 101 50.72 -53.50 -12.25
N PRO A 102 50.81 -54.08 -11.05
CA PRO A 102 51.78 -55.14 -10.77
C PRO A 102 51.67 -56.32 -11.74
N ALA A 103 50.45 -56.62 -12.22
CA ALA A 103 50.19 -57.64 -13.23
C ALA A 103 50.64 -57.23 -14.64
N ALA A 104 50.63 -55.94 -14.98
CA ALA A 104 51.15 -55.42 -16.24
C ALA A 104 52.68 -55.43 -16.27
N LYS A 105 53.35 -55.11 -15.15
CA LYS A 105 54.82 -55.20 -15.03
C LYS A 105 55.32 -56.61 -15.33
N GLY A 106 54.67 -57.63 -14.77
CA GLY A 106 54.99 -59.05 -15.00
C GLY A 106 54.53 -59.61 -16.35
N SER A 107 53.83 -58.83 -17.19
CA SER A 107 53.32 -59.30 -18.47
C SER A 107 54.38 -59.18 -19.57
N ARG A 108 54.81 -60.32 -20.11
CA ARG A 108 55.71 -60.36 -21.29
C ARG A 108 55.10 -59.66 -22.51
N TRP A 109 53.78 -59.69 -22.64
CA TRP A 109 53.06 -59.11 -23.78
C TRP A 109 53.06 -57.59 -23.72
N VAL A 110 52.74 -57.01 -22.56
CA VAL A 110 52.77 -55.56 -22.36
C VAL A 110 54.18 -55.02 -22.59
N ASN A 111 55.22 -55.68 -22.07
CA ASN A 111 56.61 -55.30 -22.33
C ASN A 111 56.95 -55.38 -23.83
N ALA A 112 56.57 -56.46 -24.51
CA ALA A 112 56.85 -56.63 -25.93
C ALA A 112 56.10 -55.61 -26.81
N GLU A 113 54.86 -55.24 -26.46
CA GLU A 113 54.10 -54.17 -27.13
C GLU A 113 54.75 -52.80 -26.95
N ILE A 114 55.23 -52.49 -25.74
CA ILE A 114 55.93 -51.22 -25.46
C ILE A 114 57.25 -51.15 -26.24
N SER A 115 58.08 -52.20 -26.19
CA SER A 115 59.32 -52.26 -26.94
C SER A 115 59.06 -52.14 -28.43
N TYR A 116 58.13 -52.92 -28.98
CA TYR A 116 57.80 -52.87 -30.40
C TYR A 116 57.27 -51.51 -30.86
N PHE A 117 56.42 -50.85 -30.05
CA PHE A 117 55.95 -49.51 -30.37
C PHE A 117 57.09 -48.48 -30.36
N ARG A 118 58.04 -48.61 -29.43
CA ARG A 118 59.21 -47.72 -29.35
C ARG A 118 60.18 -47.94 -30.50
N ASP A 119 60.42 -49.19 -30.89
CA ASP A 119 61.27 -49.54 -32.03
C ASP A 119 60.71 -48.98 -33.34
N LEU A 120 59.38 -49.04 -33.50
CA LEU A 120 58.71 -48.47 -34.67
C LEU A 120 58.60 -46.94 -34.62
N HIS A 121 58.38 -46.38 -33.44
CA HIS A 121 58.06 -44.96 -33.27
C HIS A 121 58.81 -44.36 -32.06
N PRO A 122 60.12 -44.07 -32.18
CA PRO A 122 60.94 -43.59 -31.07
C PRO A 122 60.46 -42.26 -30.45
N ASP A 123 59.83 -41.42 -31.28
CA ASP A 123 59.39 -40.05 -30.95
C ASP A 123 57.91 -39.96 -30.54
N ARG A 124 57.14 -41.06 -30.62
CA ARG A 124 55.71 -41.05 -30.28
C ARG A 124 55.48 -41.22 -28.78
N PRO A 125 54.40 -40.62 -28.23
CA PRO A 125 54.14 -40.68 -26.81
C PRO A 125 53.76 -42.08 -26.34
N VAL A 126 54.26 -42.42 -25.16
CA VAL A 126 53.75 -43.51 -24.33
C VAL A 126 53.18 -42.90 -23.05
N ILE A 127 51.89 -43.05 -22.82
CA ILE A 127 51.19 -42.54 -21.65
C ILE A 127 51.04 -43.69 -20.66
N ALA A 128 51.52 -43.52 -19.44
CA ALA A 128 51.36 -44.49 -18.37
C ALA A 128 50.08 -44.17 -17.58
N ALA A 129 49.20 -45.14 -17.43
CA ALA A 129 48.01 -45.02 -16.59
C ALA A 129 48.17 -45.96 -15.40
N LEU A 130 48.60 -45.42 -14.26
CA LEU A 130 48.80 -46.20 -13.04
C LEU A 130 47.45 -46.55 -12.43
N LEU A 131 47.10 -47.84 -12.42
CA LEU A 131 45.83 -48.35 -11.91
C LEU A 131 45.93 -48.73 -10.44
N ASP A 132 47.00 -49.42 -10.06
CA ASP A 132 47.26 -49.94 -8.71
C ASP A 132 48.76 -50.10 -8.50
N GLY A 133 49.20 -50.19 -7.23
CA GLY A 133 50.62 -50.29 -6.83
C GLY A 133 51.40 -48.98 -6.91
N GLU A 134 52.67 -49.01 -6.51
CA GLU A 134 53.60 -47.89 -6.72
C GLU A 134 54.22 -47.96 -8.14
N PRO A 135 54.70 -46.82 -8.71
CA PRO A 135 55.32 -46.79 -10.04
C PRO A 135 56.43 -47.84 -10.22
N GLU A 136 57.27 -48.03 -9.20
CA GLU A 136 58.36 -49.01 -9.21
C GLU A 136 57.85 -50.45 -9.32
N GLU A 137 56.68 -50.75 -8.77
CA GLU A 137 56.08 -52.09 -8.74
C GLU A 137 55.20 -52.37 -9.96
N SER A 138 54.79 -51.32 -10.67
CA SER A 138 53.68 -51.39 -11.64
C SER A 138 54.06 -50.95 -13.04
N PHE A 139 55.18 -50.25 -13.22
CA PHE A 139 55.67 -49.85 -14.53
C PHE A 139 56.46 -51.02 -15.15
N PRO A 140 56.07 -51.49 -16.35
CA PRO A 140 56.85 -52.48 -17.08
C PRO A 140 58.27 -51.98 -17.36
N ASP A 141 59.27 -52.86 -17.32
CA ASP A 141 60.67 -52.47 -17.51
C ASP A 141 60.90 -51.82 -18.88
N ALA A 142 60.18 -52.28 -19.90
CA ALA A 142 60.19 -51.70 -21.24
C ALA A 142 59.71 -50.25 -21.28
N LEU A 143 58.95 -49.78 -20.27
CA LEU A 143 58.51 -48.39 -20.14
C LEU A 143 59.61 -47.48 -19.57
N LEU A 144 60.49 -48.03 -18.73
CA LEU A 144 61.58 -47.34 -18.04
C LEU A 144 62.93 -47.45 -18.76
N ALA A 145 63.01 -48.28 -19.82
CA ALA A 145 64.21 -48.43 -20.63
C ALA A 145 64.71 -47.06 -21.15
N PRO A 146 66.00 -46.74 -21.00
CA PRO A 146 66.58 -45.50 -21.49
C PRO A 146 66.51 -45.44 -23.01
N ASP A 147 66.52 -44.23 -23.57
CA ASP A 147 66.66 -44.07 -25.02
C ASP A 147 68.05 -44.45 -25.54
N GLU A 148 68.19 -44.42 -26.86
CA GLU A 148 69.47 -44.64 -27.55
C GLU A 148 70.58 -43.67 -27.10
N GLN A 149 70.25 -42.58 -26.39
CA GLN A 149 71.19 -41.61 -25.82
C GLN A 149 71.44 -41.82 -24.30
N GLY A 150 70.87 -42.86 -23.69
CA GLY A 150 71.07 -43.21 -22.27
C GLY A 150 70.26 -42.36 -21.28
N ILE A 151 69.27 -41.58 -21.75
CA ILE A 151 68.45 -40.73 -20.89
C ILE A 151 67.24 -41.54 -20.39
N ALA A 152 67.03 -41.54 -19.07
CA ALA A 152 65.85 -42.15 -18.45
C ALA A 152 64.58 -41.38 -18.85
N ARG A 153 63.63 -42.07 -19.49
CA ARG A 153 62.36 -41.48 -19.92
C ARG A 153 61.33 -41.55 -18.79
N GLU A 154 60.97 -40.42 -18.19
CA GLU A 154 59.81 -40.36 -17.30
C GLU A 154 58.51 -40.37 -18.13
N PRO A 155 57.67 -41.43 -18.03
CA PRO A 155 56.41 -41.45 -18.76
C PRO A 155 55.41 -40.48 -18.15
N VAL A 156 54.57 -39.87 -18.98
CA VAL A 156 53.45 -39.03 -18.49
C VAL A 156 52.46 -39.94 -17.77
N ALA A 157 52.47 -39.89 -16.43
CA ALA A 157 51.67 -40.76 -15.58
C ALA A 157 50.31 -40.13 -15.22
N ALA A 158 49.22 -40.82 -15.56
CA ALA A 158 47.88 -40.54 -15.06
C ALA A 158 47.56 -41.51 -13.91
N ASP A 159 47.39 -41.01 -12.69
CA ASP A 159 47.24 -41.86 -11.50
C ASP A 159 45.76 -42.11 -11.17
N PHE A 160 45.26 -43.31 -11.45
CA PHE A 160 43.86 -43.67 -11.22
C PHE A 160 43.54 -44.02 -9.76
N ARG A 161 44.55 -44.08 -8.87
CA ARG A 161 44.37 -44.40 -7.45
C ARG A 161 43.57 -43.30 -6.75
N LYS A 162 42.65 -43.68 -5.86
CA LYS A 162 41.70 -42.75 -5.21
C LYS A 162 42.37 -41.68 -4.34
N ASN A 163 43.54 -41.97 -3.77
CA ASN A 163 44.26 -41.08 -2.86
C ASN A 163 45.18 -40.09 -3.59
N GLN A 164 45.27 -40.17 -4.93
CA GLN A 164 46.09 -39.30 -5.77
C GLN A 164 45.19 -38.50 -6.71
N ASP A 165 45.31 -38.63 -8.04
CA ASP A 165 44.46 -37.87 -8.97
C ASP A 165 42.99 -38.37 -8.97
N GLY A 166 42.79 -39.66 -8.69
CA GLY A 166 41.50 -40.31 -8.78
C GLY A 166 40.95 -40.39 -10.21
N PRO A 167 39.84 -41.13 -10.42
CA PRO A 167 39.40 -41.53 -11.76
C PRO A 167 38.91 -40.37 -12.65
N LYS A 168 38.49 -39.22 -12.08
CA LYS A 168 38.02 -38.06 -12.86
C LYS A 168 39.19 -37.27 -13.44
N LEU A 169 40.20 -36.97 -12.63
CA LEU A 169 41.36 -36.18 -13.05
C LEU A 169 42.34 -37.02 -13.87
N ALA A 170 42.58 -38.28 -13.50
CA ALA A 170 43.42 -39.20 -14.26
C ALA A 170 42.95 -39.38 -15.71
N ARG A 171 41.63 -39.51 -15.92
CA ARG A 171 41.04 -39.56 -17.28
C ARG A 171 41.31 -38.28 -18.08
N LEU A 172 41.26 -37.11 -17.45
CA LEU A 172 41.57 -35.84 -18.11
C LEU A 172 43.07 -35.70 -18.40
N LYS A 173 43.95 -36.24 -17.54
CA LYS A 173 45.40 -36.34 -17.82
C LYS A 173 45.70 -37.25 -19.01
N VAL A 174 44.99 -38.38 -19.14
CA VAL A 174 45.07 -39.23 -20.35
C VAL A 174 44.64 -38.44 -21.59
N VAL A 175 43.52 -37.72 -21.53
CA VAL A 175 43.09 -36.86 -22.66
C VAL A 175 44.13 -35.79 -22.98
N ALA A 176 44.69 -35.12 -21.96
CA ALA A 176 45.75 -34.13 -22.11
C ALA A 176 46.98 -34.74 -22.81
N GLY A 177 47.40 -35.94 -22.40
CA GLY A 177 48.52 -36.66 -23.02
C GLY A 177 48.24 -37.05 -24.48
N LEU A 178 47.02 -37.47 -24.79
CA LEU A 178 46.59 -37.83 -26.15
C LEU A 178 46.51 -36.62 -27.08
N THR A 179 46.11 -35.46 -26.57
CA THR A 179 45.88 -34.25 -27.40
C THR A 179 46.98 -33.21 -27.31
N GLY A 180 47.90 -33.31 -26.35
CA GLY A 180 48.87 -32.26 -26.03
C GLY A 180 48.27 -30.97 -25.46
N LEU A 181 47.06 -31.04 -24.88
CA LEU A 181 46.39 -29.89 -24.26
C LEU A 181 46.81 -29.75 -22.81
N ALA A 182 46.83 -28.53 -22.29
CA ALA A 182 47.10 -28.31 -20.87
C ALA A 182 45.89 -28.74 -20.01
N LEU A 183 46.14 -29.39 -18.87
CA LEU A 183 45.11 -30.00 -18.02
C LEU A 183 44.11 -28.97 -17.47
N ASP A 184 44.59 -27.77 -17.16
CA ASP A 184 43.79 -26.61 -16.74
C ASP A 184 42.74 -26.21 -17.79
N GLN A 185 43.07 -26.32 -19.08
CA GLN A 185 42.14 -26.04 -20.17
C GLN A 185 41.00 -27.08 -20.24
N LEU A 186 41.25 -28.32 -19.82
CA LEU A 186 40.23 -29.38 -19.80
C LEU A 186 39.32 -29.30 -18.56
N LEU A 187 39.76 -28.70 -17.46
CA LEU A 187 39.03 -28.62 -16.18
C LEU A 187 37.91 -27.55 -16.13
N GLN A 188 37.97 -26.49 -16.94
CA GLN A 188 37.08 -25.30 -16.84
C GLN A 188 35.59 -25.50 -17.24
N ARG A 189 35.09 -26.74 -17.39
CA ARG A 189 33.77 -27.02 -17.99
C ARG A 189 32.56 -26.85 -17.05
N GLU A 190 32.70 -27.10 -15.75
CA GLU A 190 31.56 -27.12 -14.81
C GLU A 190 31.32 -25.76 -14.12
N ALA A 191 32.38 -25.04 -13.76
CA ALA A 191 32.28 -23.75 -13.05
C ALA A 191 31.55 -22.65 -13.86
N GLN A 192 31.79 -22.57 -15.17
CA GLN A 192 31.17 -21.54 -16.03
C GLN A 192 29.65 -21.69 -16.16
N ARG A 193 29.12 -22.92 -16.20
CA ARG A 193 27.67 -23.16 -16.31
C ARG A 193 26.93 -22.83 -15.01
N GLN A 194 27.56 -23.08 -13.86
CA GLN A 194 27.01 -22.70 -12.58
C GLN A 194 26.95 -21.18 -12.44
N LEU A 195 28.03 -20.47 -12.82
CA LEU A 195 28.06 -19.01 -12.79
C LEU A 195 26.96 -18.39 -13.68
N GLN A 196 26.77 -18.88 -14.91
CA GLN A 196 25.72 -18.38 -15.80
C GLN A 196 24.30 -18.62 -15.26
N ARG A 197 24.05 -19.76 -14.61
CA ARG A 197 22.74 -20.04 -13.98
C ARG A 197 22.49 -19.14 -12.79
N VAL A 198 23.50 -18.93 -11.93
CA VAL A 198 23.40 -18.03 -10.78
C VAL A 198 23.10 -16.60 -11.25
N ILE A 199 23.82 -16.09 -12.26
CA ILE A 199 23.58 -14.76 -12.83
C ILE A 199 22.16 -14.62 -13.40
N ALA A 200 21.66 -15.64 -14.11
CA ALA A 200 20.30 -15.60 -14.66
C ALA A 200 19.23 -15.54 -13.56
N VAL A 201 19.41 -16.32 -12.48
CA VAL A 201 18.48 -16.33 -11.34
C VAL A 201 18.55 -15.01 -10.55
N THR A 202 19.74 -14.43 -10.35
CA THR A 202 19.88 -13.15 -9.64
C THR A 202 19.29 -12.00 -10.44
N LEU A 203 19.46 -11.97 -11.77
CA LEU A 203 18.82 -10.96 -12.62
C LEU A 203 17.29 -11.08 -12.63
N LEU A 204 16.75 -12.32 -12.67
CA LEU A 204 15.31 -12.53 -12.56
C LEU A 204 14.77 -12.05 -11.21
N PHE A 205 15.46 -12.37 -10.12
CA PHE A 205 15.09 -11.89 -8.80
C PHE A 205 15.14 -10.36 -8.71
N LEU A 206 16.17 -9.72 -9.26
CA LEU A 206 16.30 -8.27 -9.31
C LEU A 206 15.12 -7.63 -10.08
N LEU A 207 14.72 -8.22 -11.21
CA LEU A 207 13.55 -7.76 -11.98
C LEU A 207 12.25 -7.85 -11.17
N VAL A 208 12.05 -8.93 -10.42
CA VAL A 208 10.87 -9.08 -9.54
C VAL A 208 10.90 -8.02 -8.43
N VAL A 209 12.05 -7.77 -7.81
CA VAL A 209 12.19 -6.73 -6.77
C VAL A 209 11.92 -5.34 -7.33
N ILE A 210 12.46 -5.02 -8.51
CA ILE A 210 12.22 -3.74 -9.19
C ILE A 210 10.73 -3.59 -9.54
N PHE A 211 10.11 -4.63 -10.10
CA PHE A 211 8.69 -4.62 -10.42
C PHE A 211 7.83 -4.41 -9.17
N MET A 212 8.15 -5.12 -8.09
CA MET A 212 7.46 -4.96 -6.80
C MET A 212 7.64 -3.55 -6.24
N ALA A 213 8.85 -2.97 -6.32
CA ALA A 213 9.11 -1.59 -5.90
C ALA A 213 8.31 -0.58 -6.74
N LEU A 214 8.25 -0.75 -8.06
CA LEU A 214 7.45 0.08 -8.95
C LEU A 214 5.95 -0.03 -8.65
N MET A 215 5.44 -1.25 -8.40
CA MET A 215 4.05 -1.47 -8.00
C MET A 215 3.73 -0.82 -6.65
N LEU A 216 4.63 -0.88 -5.67
CA LEU A 216 4.47 -0.19 -4.40
C LEU A 216 4.42 1.33 -4.58
N VAL A 217 5.29 1.89 -5.43
CA VAL A 217 5.28 3.33 -5.76
C VAL A 217 3.98 3.72 -6.47
N TYR A 218 3.51 2.90 -7.41
CA TYR A 218 2.23 3.12 -8.10
C TYR A 218 1.05 3.14 -7.13
N VAL A 219 0.94 2.13 -6.25
CA VAL A 219 -0.13 2.06 -5.24
C VAL A 219 -0.04 3.25 -4.26
N ALA A 220 1.17 3.63 -3.84
CA ALA A 220 1.36 4.78 -2.96
C ALA A 220 0.96 6.10 -3.62
N ASN A 221 1.31 6.29 -4.90
CA ASN A 221 0.90 7.48 -5.65
C ASN A 221 -0.60 7.52 -5.89
N ALA A 222 -1.23 6.40 -6.27
CA ALA A 222 -2.68 6.30 -6.42
C ALA A 222 -3.42 6.65 -5.12
N ARG A 223 -2.92 6.18 -3.96
CA ARG A 223 -3.46 6.56 -2.64
C ARG A 223 -3.32 8.05 -2.36
N ARG A 224 -2.14 8.63 -2.63
CA ARG A 224 -1.88 10.06 -2.42
C ARG A 224 -2.78 10.94 -3.30
N GLU A 225 -3.01 10.54 -4.56
CA GLU A 225 -3.91 11.25 -5.46
C GLU A 225 -5.36 11.18 -4.97
N ALA A 226 -5.82 10.00 -4.53
CA ALA A 226 -7.15 9.84 -3.95
C ALA A 226 -7.34 10.68 -2.67
N GLU A 227 -6.35 10.71 -1.78
CA GLU A 227 -6.37 11.55 -0.58
C GLU A 227 -6.41 13.04 -0.93
N ARG A 228 -5.60 13.50 -1.88
CA ARG A 228 -5.62 14.90 -2.33
C ARG A 228 -6.97 15.29 -2.92
N ALA A 229 -7.53 14.46 -3.80
CA ALA A 229 -8.85 14.70 -4.38
C ALA A 229 -9.92 14.79 -3.28
N ARG A 230 -9.87 13.91 -2.28
CA ARG A 230 -10.75 13.97 -1.10
C ARG A 230 -10.56 15.26 -0.32
N TYR A 231 -9.34 15.64 0.03
CA TYR A 231 -9.08 16.88 0.77
C TYR A 231 -9.59 18.12 0.04
N GLN A 232 -9.45 18.16 -1.29
CA GLN A 232 -9.98 19.27 -2.10
C GLN A 232 -11.51 19.29 -2.11
N ALA A 233 -12.15 18.15 -2.35
CA ALA A 233 -13.60 18.03 -2.34
C ALA A 233 -14.18 18.39 -0.96
N GLU A 234 -13.57 17.87 0.11
CA GLU A 234 -14.01 18.14 1.47
C GLU A 234 -13.69 19.57 1.92
N GLY A 235 -12.64 20.21 1.40
CA GLY A 235 -12.36 21.63 1.62
C GLY A 235 -13.42 22.53 0.97
N LEU A 236 -13.90 22.16 -0.23
CA LEU A 236 -15.04 22.84 -0.85
C LEU A 236 -16.32 22.64 -0.03
N VAL A 237 -16.56 21.43 0.48
CA VAL A 237 -17.67 21.15 1.40
C VAL A 237 -17.58 21.99 2.67
N GLU A 238 -16.39 22.14 3.24
CA GLU A 238 -16.20 22.99 4.42
C GLU A 238 -16.56 24.45 4.12
N PHE A 239 -16.01 25.02 3.05
CA PHE A 239 -16.34 26.39 2.60
C PHE A 239 -17.84 26.58 2.34
N MET A 240 -18.51 25.56 1.78
CA MET A 240 -19.95 25.60 1.53
C MET A 240 -20.76 25.63 2.84
N LEU A 241 -20.29 24.95 3.89
CA LEU A 241 -20.98 24.83 5.18
C LEU A 241 -20.74 26.00 6.12
N THR A 242 -19.59 26.67 6.03
CA THR A 242 -19.22 27.81 6.86
C THR A 242 -19.47 29.10 6.09
N ASP A 243 -18.53 29.50 5.24
CA ASP A 243 -18.45 30.83 4.64
C ASP A 243 -19.61 31.14 3.71
N LEU A 244 -19.96 30.19 2.83
CA LEU A 244 -21.08 30.37 1.91
C LEU A 244 -22.41 30.36 2.67
N ARG A 245 -22.53 29.49 3.69
CA ARG A 245 -23.76 29.38 4.47
C ARG A 245 -24.06 30.66 5.23
N ASP A 246 -23.06 31.22 5.92
CA ASP A 246 -23.22 32.44 6.71
C ASP A 246 -23.60 33.63 5.83
N ARG A 247 -22.97 33.75 4.65
CA ARG A 247 -23.32 34.78 3.66
C ARG A 247 -24.75 34.61 3.14
N LEU A 248 -25.17 33.38 2.83
CA LEU A 248 -26.51 33.10 2.30
C LEU A 248 -27.62 33.30 3.34
N LYS A 249 -27.34 32.99 4.62
CA LYS A 249 -28.23 33.32 5.75
C LYS A 249 -28.39 34.83 5.88
N GLY A 250 -27.29 35.59 5.79
CA GLY A 250 -27.32 37.05 5.86
C GLY A 250 -28.20 37.69 4.79
N VAL A 251 -28.17 37.18 3.55
CA VAL A 251 -28.99 37.70 2.44
C VAL A 251 -30.40 37.10 2.36
N GLY A 252 -30.75 36.15 3.22
CA GLY A 252 -32.07 35.50 3.21
C GLY A 252 -32.33 34.65 1.95
N ARG A 253 -31.37 33.82 1.52
CA ARG A 253 -31.52 32.94 0.34
C ARG A 253 -31.46 31.46 0.74
N LEU A 254 -32.45 31.00 1.52
CA LEU A 254 -32.53 29.60 1.95
C LEU A 254 -32.72 28.62 0.77
N ASP A 255 -33.30 29.07 -0.34
CA ASP A 255 -33.46 28.29 -1.59
C ASP A 255 -32.11 27.78 -2.14
N VAL A 256 -31.08 28.64 -2.13
CA VAL A 256 -29.74 28.33 -2.62
C VAL A 256 -29.01 27.39 -1.66
N LEU A 257 -29.24 27.50 -0.35
CA LEU A 257 -28.60 26.64 0.66
C LEU A 257 -28.92 25.17 0.47
N ARG A 258 -30.14 24.84 0.02
CA ARG A 258 -30.56 23.46 -0.21
C ARG A 258 -29.70 22.78 -1.27
N SER A 259 -29.54 23.41 -2.44
CA SER A 259 -28.82 22.77 -3.56
C SER A 259 -27.35 22.55 -3.23
N VAL A 260 -26.75 23.49 -2.50
CA VAL A 260 -25.38 23.40 -1.97
C VAL A 260 -25.25 22.22 -1.00
N ASN A 261 -26.15 22.13 -0.02
CA ASN A 261 -26.12 21.07 0.97
C ASN A 261 -26.43 19.68 0.39
N GLU A 262 -27.39 19.58 -0.54
CA GLU A 262 -27.69 18.33 -1.25
C GLU A 262 -26.49 17.84 -2.06
N ARG A 263 -25.78 18.76 -2.74
CA ARG A 263 -24.56 18.42 -3.46
C ARG A 263 -23.44 17.97 -2.52
N ALA A 264 -23.30 18.64 -1.38
CA ALA A 264 -22.33 18.27 -0.34
C ALA A 264 -22.65 16.89 0.26
N LEU A 265 -23.92 16.57 0.51
CA LEU A 265 -24.32 15.26 1.04
C LEU A 265 -24.18 14.15 -0.01
N ALA A 266 -24.48 14.44 -1.28
CA ALA A 266 -24.34 13.48 -2.39
C ALA A 266 -22.91 12.93 -2.51
N TYR A 267 -21.90 13.77 -2.27
CA TYR A 267 -20.49 13.34 -2.22
C TYR A 267 -20.25 12.17 -1.25
N TYR A 268 -20.91 12.16 -0.09
CA TYR A 268 -20.83 11.07 0.87
C TYR A 268 -21.80 9.92 0.57
N GLY A 269 -22.94 10.21 -0.08
CA GLY A 269 -23.95 9.21 -0.46
C GLY A 269 -23.52 8.29 -1.62
N GLU A 270 -22.64 8.76 -2.49
CA GLU A 270 -22.07 7.97 -3.60
C GLU A 270 -21.01 6.94 -3.15
N GLN A 271 -20.61 6.97 -1.87
CA GLN A 271 -19.61 6.07 -1.32
C GLN A 271 -20.26 4.77 -0.82
N THR A 272 -19.87 3.63 -1.39
CA THR A 272 -20.49 2.31 -1.17
C THR A 272 -20.38 1.79 0.27
N ASP A 273 -19.41 2.26 1.03
CA ASP A 273 -19.19 1.86 2.42
C ASP A 273 -18.92 3.09 3.31
N LEU A 274 -19.97 3.54 4.00
CA LEU A 274 -19.88 4.63 4.98
C LEU A 274 -19.03 4.25 6.21
N ALA A 275 -18.92 2.97 6.54
CA ALA A 275 -18.13 2.51 7.69
C ALA A 275 -16.62 2.54 7.39
N ALA A 276 -16.23 2.47 6.12
CA ALA A 276 -14.84 2.61 5.67
C ALA A 276 -14.36 4.08 5.61
N LEU A 277 -15.25 5.05 5.88
CA LEU A 277 -14.87 6.45 5.82
C LEU A 277 -14.00 6.87 7.00
N PRO A 278 -13.03 7.78 6.78
CA PRO A 278 -12.29 8.38 7.87
C PRO A 278 -13.24 9.10 8.83
N THR A 279 -12.90 9.10 10.12
CA THR A 279 -13.65 9.79 11.17
C THR A 279 -13.97 11.25 10.82
N ALA A 280 -12.98 12.02 10.33
CA ALA A 280 -13.17 13.42 9.95
C ALA A 280 -14.18 13.63 8.79
N SER A 281 -14.35 12.62 7.93
CA SER A 281 -15.36 12.63 6.85
C SER A 281 -16.76 12.38 7.42
N LEU A 282 -16.88 11.46 8.38
CA LEU A 282 -18.13 11.19 9.09
C LEU A 282 -18.60 12.38 9.93
N GLU A 283 -17.68 13.09 10.60
CA GLU A 283 -17.97 14.31 11.35
C GLU A 283 -18.49 15.43 10.45
N ARG A 284 -17.85 15.65 9.30
CA ARG A 284 -18.33 16.61 8.29
C ARG A 284 -19.72 16.25 7.78
N ARG A 285 -19.95 14.96 7.48
CA ARG A 285 -21.28 14.49 7.08
C ARG A 285 -22.34 14.76 8.15
N ALA A 286 -22.04 14.53 9.43
CA ALA A 286 -22.96 14.84 10.52
C ALA A 286 -23.29 16.34 10.59
N ARG A 287 -22.30 17.23 10.40
CA ARG A 287 -22.53 18.68 10.33
C ARG A 287 -23.42 19.09 9.15
N ILE A 288 -23.24 18.48 7.97
CA ILE A 288 -24.14 18.71 6.81
C ILE A 288 -25.57 18.31 7.16
N LEU A 289 -25.75 17.15 7.80
CA LEU A 289 -27.06 16.67 8.19
C LEU A 289 -27.74 17.60 9.20
N HIS A 290 -26.99 18.17 10.16
CA HIS A 290 -27.50 19.22 11.04
C HIS A 290 -27.93 20.47 10.26
N ALA A 291 -27.08 20.97 9.36
CA ALA A 291 -27.38 22.15 8.55
C ALA A 291 -28.64 21.95 7.67
N MET A 292 -28.75 20.80 7.02
CA MET A 292 -29.93 20.45 6.23
C MET A 292 -31.18 20.25 7.09
N GLY A 293 -31.03 19.69 8.30
CA GLY A 293 -32.14 19.54 9.23
C GLY A 293 -32.67 20.89 9.74
N GLU A 294 -31.79 21.85 9.99
CA GLU A 294 -32.15 23.24 10.30
C GLU A 294 -32.94 23.85 9.12
N ASP A 295 -32.45 23.67 7.89
CA ASP A 295 -33.10 24.23 6.69
C ASP A 295 -34.50 23.63 6.46
N ASP A 296 -34.66 22.31 6.65
CA ASP A 296 -35.97 21.63 6.57
C ASP A 296 -36.93 22.15 7.64
N GLN A 297 -36.43 22.34 8.87
CA GLN A 297 -37.25 22.80 9.98
C GLN A 297 -37.79 24.22 9.74
N ARG A 298 -36.96 25.16 9.25
CA ARG A 298 -37.39 26.54 8.91
C ARG A 298 -38.48 26.60 7.82
N ARG A 299 -38.52 25.59 6.95
CA ARG A 299 -39.59 25.42 5.93
C ARG A 299 -40.85 24.77 6.51
N GLY A 300 -40.79 24.23 7.72
CA GLY A 300 -41.85 23.47 8.36
C GLY A 300 -41.81 21.96 8.09
N ASP A 301 -40.82 21.43 7.35
CA ASP A 301 -40.67 19.97 7.13
C ASP A 301 -40.00 19.29 8.33
N THR A 302 -40.79 19.22 9.38
CA THR A 302 -40.42 18.67 10.68
C THR A 302 -40.09 17.17 10.62
N ARG A 303 -40.57 16.44 9.59
CA ARG A 303 -40.31 15.00 9.42
C ARG A 303 -38.95 14.79 8.76
N ALA A 304 -38.65 15.52 7.69
CA ALA A 304 -37.35 15.47 7.03
C ALA A 304 -36.23 15.92 7.97
N ALA A 305 -36.45 17.02 8.72
CA ALA A 305 -35.52 17.50 9.74
C ALA A 305 -35.18 16.40 10.77
N GLN A 306 -36.21 15.71 11.28
CA GLN A 306 -36.01 14.64 12.25
C GLN A 306 -35.16 13.49 11.73
N ALA A 307 -35.37 13.08 10.48
CA ALA A 307 -34.61 11.99 9.88
C ALA A 307 -33.11 12.35 9.80
N LYS A 308 -32.80 13.59 9.39
CA LYS A 308 -31.43 14.09 9.29
C LYS A 308 -30.75 14.22 10.64
N PHE A 309 -31.42 14.81 11.64
CA PHE A 309 -30.88 14.93 13.00
C PHE A 309 -30.64 13.57 13.67
N ARG A 310 -31.54 12.59 13.48
CA ARG A 310 -31.34 11.23 14.01
C ARG A 310 -30.16 10.52 13.37
N GLU A 311 -29.98 10.67 12.06
CA GLU A 311 -28.82 10.08 11.38
C GLU A 311 -27.52 10.73 11.82
N ALA A 312 -27.49 12.06 11.99
CA ALA A 312 -26.33 12.76 12.54
C ALA A 312 -26.01 12.30 13.97
N HIS A 313 -27.03 12.22 14.83
CA HIS A 313 -26.92 11.72 16.19
C HIS A 313 -26.37 10.29 16.27
N ARG A 314 -26.85 9.39 15.41
CA ARG A 314 -26.35 8.01 15.33
C ARG A 314 -24.86 7.99 14.99
N VAL A 315 -24.42 8.82 14.04
CA VAL A 315 -23.01 8.92 13.65
C VAL A 315 -22.17 9.50 14.78
N THR A 316 -22.55 10.65 15.34
CA THR A 316 -21.77 11.32 16.40
C THR A 316 -21.70 10.50 17.67
N SER A 317 -22.77 9.78 18.03
CA SER A 317 -22.81 8.85 19.16
C SER A 317 -21.80 7.70 18.98
N ALA A 318 -21.76 7.09 17.80
CA ALA A 318 -20.78 6.04 17.49
C ALA A 318 -19.33 6.56 17.54
N LEU A 319 -19.09 7.76 17.01
CA LEU A 319 -17.77 8.39 17.04
C LEU A 319 -17.33 8.72 18.47
N LEU A 320 -18.21 9.31 19.29
CA LEU A 320 -17.96 9.60 20.69
C LEU A 320 -17.67 8.32 21.48
N SER A 321 -18.41 7.24 21.25
CA SER A 321 -18.18 5.94 21.90
C SER A 321 -16.76 5.40 21.65
N SER A 322 -16.16 5.71 20.49
CA SER A 322 -14.80 5.27 20.15
C SER A 322 -13.68 6.16 20.71
N ALA A 323 -13.97 7.40 21.13
CA ALA A 323 -13.08 8.22 21.94
C ALA A 323 -13.88 9.15 22.86
N PRO A 324 -14.28 8.66 24.05
CA PRO A 324 -15.21 9.37 24.93
C PRO A 324 -14.70 10.70 25.49
N GLU A 325 -13.39 10.89 25.55
CA GLU A 325 -12.74 12.09 26.13
C GLU A 325 -12.26 13.08 25.07
N ASP A 326 -12.50 12.81 23.78
CA ASP A 326 -12.10 13.71 22.68
C ASP A 326 -13.06 14.93 22.63
N PRO A 327 -12.57 16.16 22.92
CA PRO A 327 -13.43 17.35 22.94
C PRO A 327 -14.17 17.59 21.63
N LEU A 328 -13.57 17.26 20.49
CA LEU A 328 -14.21 17.44 19.18
C LEU A 328 -15.46 16.56 19.04
N ARG A 329 -15.39 15.33 19.57
CA ARG A 329 -16.48 14.35 19.48
C ARG A 329 -17.56 14.62 20.51
N ILE A 330 -17.16 15.05 21.70
CA ILE A 330 -18.10 15.55 22.72
C ILE A 330 -18.89 16.71 22.13
N TYR A 331 -18.20 17.69 21.53
CA TYR A 331 -18.83 18.83 20.86
C TYR A 331 -19.79 18.39 19.76
N ALA A 332 -19.34 17.56 18.82
CA ALA A 332 -20.17 17.11 17.70
C ALA A 332 -21.44 16.36 18.16
N HIS A 333 -21.32 15.54 19.21
CA HIS A 333 -22.46 14.84 19.78
C HIS A 333 -23.40 15.79 20.56
N ALA A 334 -22.83 16.75 21.29
CA ALA A 334 -23.59 17.81 21.98
C ALA A 334 -24.47 18.59 20.98
N GLN A 335 -23.95 18.93 19.80
CA GLN A 335 -24.75 19.56 18.73
C GLN A 335 -25.93 18.67 18.29
N SER A 336 -25.74 17.35 18.25
CA SER A 336 -26.80 16.41 17.86
C SER A 336 -27.91 16.33 18.92
N GLU A 337 -27.53 16.33 20.20
CA GLU A 337 -28.46 16.42 21.33
C GLU A 337 -29.27 17.72 21.30
N PHE A 338 -28.61 18.85 21.03
CA PHE A 338 -29.26 20.15 20.87
C PHE A 338 -30.35 20.11 19.78
N TRP A 339 -30.04 19.64 18.58
CA TRP A 339 -31.01 19.66 17.47
C TRP A 339 -32.22 18.73 17.70
N LEU A 340 -32.01 17.57 18.31
CA LEU A 340 -33.13 16.69 18.68
C LEU A 340 -34.00 17.32 19.78
N ALA A 341 -33.38 17.92 20.80
CA ALA A 341 -34.09 18.63 21.86
C ALA A 341 -34.87 19.84 21.34
N TYR A 342 -34.29 20.58 20.40
CA TYR A 342 -34.95 21.69 19.71
C TYR A 342 -36.17 21.23 18.91
N LEU A 343 -36.08 20.09 18.22
CA LEU A 343 -37.22 19.51 17.53
C LEU A 343 -38.35 19.12 18.49
N ASP A 344 -38.02 18.53 19.63
CA ASP A 344 -38.99 18.22 20.68
C ASP A 344 -39.62 19.50 21.26
N PHE A 345 -38.84 20.58 21.40
CA PHE A 345 -39.33 21.89 21.84
C PHE A 345 -40.35 22.47 20.85
N VAL A 346 -40.03 22.51 19.56
CA VAL A 346 -40.93 23.01 18.50
C VAL A 346 -42.21 22.17 18.39
N ARG A 347 -42.12 20.86 18.69
CA ARG A 347 -43.28 19.95 18.77
C ARG A 347 -44.04 20.02 20.09
N GLN A 348 -43.71 20.98 20.96
CA GLN A 348 -44.32 21.16 22.29
C GLN A 348 -44.15 19.96 23.23
N ARG A 349 -43.17 19.09 22.97
CA ARG A 349 -42.77 17.98 23.85
C ARG A 349 -41.79 18.50 24.90
N HIS A 350 -42.23 19.47 25.69
CA HIS A 350 -41.37 20.26 26.58
C HIS A 350 -40.60 19.40 27.60
N SER A 351 -41.18 18.30 28.09
CA SER A 351 -40.50 17.37 28.99
C SER A 351 -39.35 16.63 28.31
N ASP A 352 -39.49 16.26 27.04
CA ASP A 352 -38.45 15.60 26.24
C ASP A 352 -37.36 16.60 25.86
N ALA A 353 -37.76 17.80 25.44
CA ALA A 353 -36.87 18.92 25.18
C ALA A 353 -36.02 19.29 26.39
N MET A 354 -36.62 19.39 27.59
CA MET A 354 -35.90 19.68 28.84
C MET A 354 -34.82 18.64 29.13
N ARG A 355 -35.13 17.34 28.92
CA ARG A 355 -34.13 16.28 29.10
C ARG A 355 -32.99 16.41 28.09
N GLY A 356 -33.30 16.60 26.82
CA GLY A 356 -32.29 16.75 25.76
C GLY A 356 -31.38 17.98 25.98
N PHE A 357 -31.95 19.14 26.29
CA PHE A 357 -31.17 20.34 26.60
C PHE A 357 -30.36 20.20 27.90
N THR A 358 -30.84 19.44 28.88
CA THR A 358 -30.04 19.10 30.07
C THR A 358 -28.85 18.21 29.72
N THR A 359 -29.04 17.22 28.85
CA THR A 359 -27.94 16.38 28.32
C THR A 359 -26.92 17.24 27.57
N TYR A 360 -27.39 18.11 26.67
CA TYR A 360 -26.55 19.07 25.95
C TYR A 360 -25.73 19.96 26.90
N ARG A 361 -26.35 20.50 27.95
CA ARG A 361 -25.67 21.27 29.00
C ARG A 361 -24.57 20.47 29.70
N ASN A 362 -24.82 19.20 30.00
CA ASN A 362 -23.83 18.35 30.66
C ASN A 362 -22.60 18.15 29.76
N TYR A 363 -22.79 17.95 28.45
CA TYR A 363 -21.67 17.91 27.52
C TYR A 363 -20.93 19.25 27.43
N ALA A 364 -21.64 20.38 27.40
CA ALA A 364 -20.99 21.71 27.42
C ALA A 364 -20.14 21.91 28.68
N ARG A 365 -20.62 21.48 29.86
CA ARG A 365 -19.84 21.51 31.10
C ARG A 365 -18.61 20.61 31.04
N GLU A 366 -18.73 19.44 30.42
CA GLU A 366 -17.60 18.54 30.23
C GLU A 366 -16.54 19.15 29.31
N LEU A 367 -16.95 19.81 28.22
CA LEU A 367 -16.03 20.57 27.35
C LEU A 367 -15.29 21.67 28.11
N ILE A 368 -16.00 22.43 28.95
CA ILE A 368 -15.40 23.46 29.81
C ILE A 368 -14.43 22.83 30.83
N ARG A 369 -14.74 21.64 31.37
CA ARG A 369 -13.81 20.93 32.28
C ARG A 369 -12.51 20.57 31.57
N LEU A 370 -12.58 20.17 30.30
CA LEU A 370 -11.42 19.80 29.48
C LEU A 370 -10.62 21.02 29.01
N ALA A 371 -11.28 22.15 28.73
CA ALA A 371 -10.65 23.40 28.32
C ALA A 371 -11.37 24.63 28.90
N PRO A 372 -11.06 25.02 30.16
CA PRO A 372 -11.80 26.06 30.88
C PRO A 372 -11.78 27.45 30.22
N ASP A 373 -10.65 27.77 29.57
CA ASP A 373 -10.41 29.06 28.92
C ASP A 373 -10.98 29.14 27.49
N ASN A 374 -11.55 28.04 26.97
CA ASN A 374 -12.12 28.04 25.62
C ASN A 374 -13.49 28.75 25.62
N MET A 375 -13.52 29.99 25.13
CA MET A 375 -14.73 30.80 25.06
C MET A 375 -15.82 30.22 24.15
N SER A 376 -15.46 29.39 23.16
CA SER A 376 -16.45 28.69 22.35
C SER A 376 -17.23 27.67 23.19
N TYR A 377 -16.58 26.96 24.10
CA TYR A 377 -17.27 26.03 25.00
C TYR A 377 -18.11 26.75 26.07
N GLN A 378 -17.67 27.92 26.51
CA GLN A 378 -18.49 28.82 27.35
C GLN A 378 -19.76 29.27 26.61
N ARG A 379 -19.66 29.57 25.31
CA ARG A 379 -20.81 29.91 24.45
C ARG A 379 -21.81 28.75 24.35
N GLU A 380 -21.34 27.51 24.19
CA GLU A 380 -22.22 26.32 24.19
C GLU A 380 -22.99 26.17 25.51
N LEU A 381 -22.36 26.43 26.67
CA LEU A 381 -23.04 26.42 27.96
C LEU A 381 -24.14 27.50 28.02
N ALA A 382 -23.83 28.72 27.58
CA ALA A 382 -24.81 29.80 27.51
C ALA A 382 -25.99 29.46 26.58
N TYR A 383 -25.74 28.77 25.46
CA TYR A 383 -26.81 28.24 24.63
C TYR A 383 -27.64 27.19 25.36
N ALA A 384 -27.02 26.24 26.06
CA ALA A 384 -27.74 25.19 26.75
C ALA A 384 -28.67 25.73 27.86
N ASP A 385 -28.15 26.59 28.73
CA ASP A 385 -28.96 27.24 29.78
C ASP A 385 -30.03 28.16 29.19
N GLY A 386 -29.72 28.80 28.06
CA GLY A 386 -30.67 29.59 27.28
C GLY A 386 -31.87 28.80 26.73
N ASN A 387 -31.62 27.58 26.23
CA ASN A 387 -32.68 26.71 25.76
C ASN A 387 -33.51 26.14 26.92
N ILE A 388 -32.88 25.82 28.06
CA ILE A 388 -33.58 25.41 29.29
C ILE A 388 -34.52 26.53 29.76
N CYS A 389 -34.05 27.78 29.76
CA CYS A 389 -34.86 28.96 30.02
C CYS A 389 -36.07 29.05 29.05
N ALA A 390 -35.86 28.83 27.75
CA ALA A 390 -36.94 28.84 26.76
C ALA A 390 -38.01 27.75 27.04
N VAL A 391 -37.60 26.54 27.44
CA VAL A 391 -38.55 25.49 27.85
C VAL A 391 -39.34 25.91 29.10
N ALA A 392 -38.68 26.51 30.08
CA ALA A 392 -39.33 26.95 31.31
C ALA A 392 -40.37 28.06 31.09
N ILE A 393 -40.05 29.01 30.21
CA ILE A 393 -40.97 30.05 29.75
C ILE A 393 -42.19 29.41 29.08
N ALA A 394 -41.98 28.43 28.19
CA ALA A 394 -43.08 27.73 27.51
C ALA A 394 -43.98 26.93 28.46
N LEU A 395 -43.43 26.41 29.56
CA LEU A 395 -44.19 25.75 30.62
C LEU A 395 -44.88 26.71 31.60
N ALA A 396 -44.71 28.03 31.42
CA ALA A 396 -45.14 29.06 32.38
C ALA A 396 -44.66 28.80 33.81
N LYS A 397 -43.44 28.25 33.96
CA LYS A 397 -42.76 28.02 35.25
C LYS A 397 -41.48 28.85 35.43
N PRO A 398 -41.44 30.15 35.06
CA PRO A 398 -40.21 30.95 35.08
C PRO A 398 -39.68 31.19 36.50
N SER A 399 -40.51 31.13 37.55
CA SER A 399 -40.04 31.43 38.92
C SER A 399 -39.03 30.41 39.47
N GLU A 400 -39.04 29.16 38.97
CA GLU A 400 -38.03 28.14 39.31
C GLU A 400 -36.79 28.22 38.40
N ASP A 401 -36.95 28.70 37.16
CA ASP A 401 -35.93 28.61 36.10
C ASP A 401 -35.35 29.97 35.61
N LEU A 402 -35.75 31.09 36.23
CA LEU A 402 -35.12 32.41 36.03
C LEU A 402 -33.59 32.36 36.23
N GLN A 403 -33.12 31.43 37.06
CA GLN A 403 -31.71 31.19 37.28
C GLN A 403 -30.99 30.75 35.99
N ALA A 404 -31.60 29.88 35.18
CA ALA A 404 -31.02 29.45 33.90
C ALA A 404 -30.93 30.62 32.91
N CYS A 405 -31.97 31.46 32.84
CA CYS A 405 -31.96 32.67 32.00
C CYS A 405 -30.83 33.63 32.40
N ARG A 406 -30.67 33.88 33.72
CA ARG A 406 -29.59 34.75 34.26
C ARG A 406 -28.20 34.16 34.01
N SER A 407 -28.02 32.87 34.28
CA SER A 407 -26.73 32.20 34.08
C SER A 407 -26.31 32.18 32.61
N ALA A 408 -27.28 31.98 31.70
CA ALA A 408 -27.06 32.09 30.26
C ALA A 408 -26.60 33.50 29.86
N LEU A 409 -27.25 34.55 30.38
CA LEU A 409 -26.87 35.94 30.12
C LEU A 409 -25.47 36.27 30.66
N GLU A 410 -25.21 35.98 31.94
CA GLU A 410 -23.90 36.26 32.58
C GLU A 410 -22.74 35.56 31.85
N THR A 411 -22.97 34.33 31.38
CA THR A 411 -21.97 33.59 30.60
C THR A 411 -21.77 34.22 29.23
N MET A 412 -22.86 34.57 28.53
CA MET A 412 -22.77 35.19 27.21
C MET A 412 -22.15 36.60 27.25
N GLU A 413 -22.40 37.39 28.29
CA GLU A 413 -21.73 38.67 28.50
C GLU A 413 -20.20 38.51 28.61
N ARG A 414 -19.74 37.46 29.29
CA ARG A 414 -18.31 37.15 29.39
C ARG A 414 -17.73 36.76 28.03
N VAL A 415 -18.44 35.93 27.27
CA VAL A 415 -18.04 35.54 25.90
C VAL A 415 -18.00 36.77 25.00
N ALA A 416 -19.03 37.62 25.01
CA ALA A 416 -19.11 38.85 24.22
C ALA A 416 -18.00 39.86 24.56
N ARG A 417 -17.61 39.98 25.84
CA ARG A 417 -16.45 40.81 26.24
C ARG A 417 -15.13 40.30 25.67
N SER A 418 -14.99 38.99 25.46
CA SER A 418 -13.77 38.41 24.87
C SER A 418 -13.68 38.63 23.36
N GLN A 419 -14.82 38.79 22.68
CA GLN A 419 -14.94 38.89 21.23
C GLN A 419 -15.96 39.99 20.85
N PRO A 420 -15.66 41.27 21.14
CA PRO A 420 -16.63 42.36 20.97
C PRO A 420 -16.98 42.66 19.51
N GLU A 421 -16.10 42.31 18.57
CA GLU A 421 -16.30 42.54 17.13
C GLU A 421 -17.06 41.41 16.43
N ASP A 422 -17.27 40.27 17.10
CA ASP A 422 -18.01 39.15 16.51
C ASP A 422 -19.51 39.42 16.57
N GLN A 423 -20.07 39.78 15.41
CA GLN A 423 -21.48 40.11 15.25
C GLN A 423 -22.42 38.95 15.64
N GLY A 424 -22.02 37.70 15.43
CA GLY A 424 -22.81 36.53 15.80
C GLY A 424 -22.89 36.37 17.32
N ILE A 425 -21.79 36.59 18.03
CA ILE A 425 -21.76 36.59 19.50
C ILE A 425 -22.58 37.75 20.07
N GLN A 426 -22.51 38.94 19.46
CA GLN A 426 -23.36 40.06 19.88
C GLN A 426 -24.86 39.76 19.65
N ALA A 427 -25.22 39.12 18.53
CA ALA A 427 -26.60 38.69 18.28
C ALA A 427 -27.06 37.65 19.32
N ASP A 428 -26.21 36.70 19.72
CA ASP A 428 -26.53 35.77 20.80
C ASP A 428 -26.74 36.46 22.14
N LEU A 429 -25.93 37.47 22.46
CA LEU A 429 -26.07 38.27 23.67
C LEU A 429 -27.42 39.01 23.66
N ALA A 430 -27.78 39.64 22.55
CA ALA A 430 -29.09 40.27 22.39
C ALA A 430 -30.24 39.25 22.61
N ASN A 431 -30.08 38.04 22.07
CA ASN A 431 -31.01 36.95 22.28
C ASN A 431 -31.09 36.53 23.76
N ARG A 432 -29.98 36.50 24.52
CA ARG A 432 -30.02 36.21 25.97
C ARG A 432 -30.81 37.27 26.74
N HIS A 433 -30.65 38.55 26.42
CA HIS A 433 -31.48 39.63 26.99
C HIS A 433 -32.97 39.42 26.66
N ALA A 434 -33.29 38.98 25.43
CA ALA A 434 -34.66 38.67 25.01
C ALA A 434 -35.33 37.61 25.89
N TRP A 435 -34.65 36.48 26.12
CA TRP A 435 -35.17 35.39 26.95
C TRP A 435 -35.33 35.79 28.42
N LEU A 436 -34.38 36.57 28.97
CA LEU A 436 -34.52 37.07 30.33
C LEU A 436 -35.73 38.02 30.44
N ALA A 437 -35.94 38.89 29.46
CA ALA A 437 -37.11 39.76 29.42
C ALA A 437 -38.43 38.97 29.39
N ASP A 438 -38.51 37.90 28.58
CA ASP A 438 -39.71 37.06 28.52
C ASP A 438 -39.98 36.33 29.84
N ALA A 439 -38.94 35.82 30.50
CA ALA A 439 -39.09 35.22 31.83
C ALA A 439 -39.55 36.25 32.88
N LEU A 440 -39.02 37.48 32.84
CA LEU A 440 -39.41 38.56 33.74
C LEU A 440 -40.88 38.97 33.51
N HIS A 441 -41.30 39.10 32.26
CA HIS A 441 -42.68 39.43 31.90
C HIS A 441 -43.69 38.42 32.46
N LEU A 442 -43.42 37.13 32.30
CA LEU A 442 -44.28 36.07 32.85
C LEU A 442 -44.36 36.08 34.38
N THR A 443 -43.37 36.67 35.07
CA THR A 443 -43.40 36.87 36.53
C THR A 443 -43.99 38.22 36.95
N GLY A 444 -44.55 39.00 36.02
CA GLY A 444 -45.15 40.31 36.28
C GLY A 444 -44.13 41.43 36.52
N ARG A 445 -42.87 41.24 36.14
CA ARG A 445 -41.77 42.20 36.33
C ARG A 445 -41.53 43.01 35.06
N ASP A 446 -42.59 43.65 34.57
CA ASP A 446 -42.63 44.24 33.22
C ASP A 446 -41.67 45.42 33.02
N GLU A 447 -41.41 46.22 34.06
CA GLU A 447 -40.41 47.30 33.99
C GLU A 447 -38.99 46.76 33.81
N GLU A 448 -38.65 45.68 34.52
CA GLU A 448 -37.35 45.02 34.37
C GLU A 448 -37.25 44.31 33.02
N ALA A 449 -38.33 43.67 32.57
CA ALA A 449 -38.41 43.08 31.24
C ALA A 449 -38.18 44.14 30.15
N LEU A 450 -38.77 45.32 30.29
CA LEU A 450 -38.58 46.43 29.35
C LEU A 450 -37.13 46.91 29.33
N ALA A 451 -36.47 47.01 30.50
CA ALA A 451 -35.06 47.37 30.56
C ALA A 451 -34.16 46.37 29.80
N GLU A 452 -34.45 45.07 29.92
CA GLU A 452 -33.71 44.03 29.18
C GLU A 452 -34.01 44.07 27.66
N ARG A 453 -35.26 44.35 27.24
CA ARG A 453 -35.60 44.57 25.82
C ARG A 453 -34.91 45.80 25.22
N LEU A 454 -34.69 46.85 26.01
CA LEU A 454 -33.94 48.02 25.56
C LEU A 454 -32.46 47.69 25.34
N LYS A 455 -31.84 46.90 26.23
CA LYS A 455 -30.46 46.41 26.01
C LYS A 455 -30.35 45.55 24.76
N GLN A 456 -31.29 44.61 24.57
CA GLN A 456 -31.40 43.83 23.33
C GLN A 456 -31.47 44.74 22.10
N SER A 457 -32.35 45.76 22.14
CA SER A 457 -32.58 46.67 21.01
C SER A 457 -31.32 47.45 20.66
N THR A 458 -30.60 47.97 21.66
CA THR A 458 -29.33 48.70 21.43
C THR A 458 -28.29 47.83 20.70
N ILE A 459 -28.17 46.56 21.07
CA ILE A 459 -27.22 45.65 20.42
C ILE A 459 -27.64 45.39 18.96
N ILE A 460 -28.91 45.07 18.73
CA ILE A 460 -29.40 44.78 17.37
C ILE A 460 -29.31 46.02 16.46
N GLU A 461 -29.55 47.21 17.00
CA GLU A 461 -29.41 48.46 16.25
C GLU A 461 -27.96 48.73 15.82
N GLU A 462 -26.98 48.40 16.67
CA GLU A 462 -25.56 48.44 16.29
C GLU A 462 -25.25 47.45 15.15
N LEU A 463 -25.74 46.21 15.27
CA LEU A 463 -25.57 45.19 14.23
C LEU A 463 -26.17 45.62 12.89
N LEU A 464 -27.38 46.21 12.91
CA LEU A 464 -28.03 46.74 11.73
C LEU A 464 -27.35 47.99 11.17
N ARG A 465 -26.62 48.76 11.98
CA ARG A 465 -25.80 49.87 11.46
C ARG A 465 -24.63 49.35 10.63
N GLN A 466 -24.07 48.22 11.03
CA GLN A 466 -22.94 47.59 10.35
C GLN A 466 -23.38 46.79 9.11
N ASP A 467 -24.50 46.08 9.19
CA ASP A 467 -25.09 45.34 8.07
C ASP A 467 -26.62 45.58 7.97
N PRO A 468 -27.06 46.70 7.36
CA PRO A 468 -28.47 47.11 7.34
C PRO A 468 -29.42 46.18 6.60
N ARG A 469 -28.90 45.27 5.77
CA ARG A 469 -29.70 44.35 4.95
C ARG A 469 -29.61 42.90 5.44
N ASN A 470 -28.98 42.67 6.58
CA ASN A 470 -28.89 41.33 7.14
C ASN A 470 -30.28 40.84 7.56
N ALA A 471 -30.79 39.80 6.89
CA ALA A 471 -32.10 39.26 7.16
C ALA A 471 -32.23 38.71 8.59
N SER A 472 -31.15 38.16 9.16
CA SER A 472 -31.16 37.66 10.53
C SER A 472 -31.29 38.79 11.54
N PHE A 473 -30.52 39.88 11.39
CA PHE A 473 -30.62 41.02 12.31
C PHE A 473 -31.95 41.78 12.15
N LEU A 474 -32.48 41.87 10.93
CA LEU A 474 -33.81 42.42 10.69
C LEU A 474 -34.91 41.57 11.34
N GLN A 475 -34.78 40.24 11.34
CA GLN A 475 -35.69 39.35 12.06
C GLN A 475 -35.60 39.56 13.57
N ASP A 476 -34.40 39.64 14.13
CA ASP A 476 -34.21 39.87 15.57
C ASP A 476 -34.78 41.24 15.98
N TRP A 477 -34.61 42.26 15.13
CA TRP A 477 -35.19 43.58 15.31
C TRP A 477 -36.72 43.55 15.28
N MET A 478 -37.30 42.90 14.27
CA MET A 478 -38.74 42.68 14.14
C MET A 478 -39.32 42.05 15.42
N LEU A 479 -38.69 41.00 15.94
CA LEU A 479 -39.11 40.33 17.16
C LEU A 479 -38.95 41.23 18.40
N ALA A 480 -37.83 41.97 18.51
CA ALA A 480 -37.62 42.92 19.60
C ALA A 480 -38.71 44.01 19.62
N ARG A 481 -39.10 44.52 18.44
CA ARG A 481 -40.16 45.53 18.30
C ARG A 481 -41.53 45.01 18.75
N TYR A 482 -41.91 43.81 18.29
CA TYR A 482 -43.15 43.19 18.72
C TYR A 482 -43.17 42.90 20.22
N SER A 483 -42.13 42.26 20.77
CA SER A 483 -42.10 41.92 22.20
C SER A 483 -42.07 43.17 23.10
N THR A 484 -41.35 44.22 22.71
CA THR A 484 -41.37 45.49 23.43
C THR A 484 -42.76 46.14 23.38
N SER A 485 -43.47 46.02 22.26
CA SER A 485 -44.84 46.49 22.15
C SER A 485 -45.78 45.82 23.16
N SER A 486 -45.61 44.52 23.39
CA SER A 486 -46.40 43.76 24.37
C SER A 486 -46.15 44.26 25.79
N LEU A 487 -44.89 44.55 26.14
CA LEU A 487 -44.53 45.13 27.45
C LEU A 487 -45.05 46.56 27.61
N LEU A 488 -44.96 47.39 26.57
CA LEU A 488 -45.50 48.74 26.61
C LEU A 488 -47.02 48.72 26.77
N GLN A 489 -47.70 47.74 26.17
CA GLN A 489 -49.13 47.54 26.32
C GLN A 489 -49.51 47.21 27.78
N SER A 490 -48.76 46.30 28.44
CA SER A 490 -49.03 45.96 29.85
C SER A 490 -48.69 47.10 30.81
N LEU A 491 -47.70 47.93 30.47
CA LEU A 491 -47.33 49.15 31.20
C LEU A 491 -48.23 50.38 30.88
N GLY A 492 -49.30 50.21 30.09
CA GLY A 492 -50.25 51.28 29.77
C GLY A 492 -49.77 52.30 28.73
N GLN A 493 -48.61 52.08 28.10
CA GLN A 493 -48.06 52.94 27.04
C GLN A 493 -48.61 52.58 25.65
N HIS A 494 -49.95 52.60 25.51
CA HIS A 494 -50.68 52.08 24.35
C HIS A 494 -50.27 52.68 22.98
N GLN A 495 -50.00 53.98 22.93
CA GLN A 495 -49.61 54.63 21.68
C GLN A 495 -48.27 54.09 21.17
N LYS A 496 -47.24 54.08 22.02
CA LYS A 496 -45.92 53.54 21.66
C LYS A 496 -45.99 52.05 21.35
N ALA A 497 -46.82 51.30 22.08
CA ALA A 497 -47.05 49.89 21.78
C ALA A 497 -47.62 49.70 20.35
N THR A 498 -48.53 50.57 19.92
CA THR A 498 -49.10 50.51 18.57
C THR A 498 -48.04 50.84 17.52
N GLU A 499 -47.28 51.90 17.72
CA GLU A 499 -46.18 52.32 16.81
C GLU A 499 -45.14 51.19 16.62
N MET A 500 -44.67 50.57 17.71
CA MET A 500 -43.69 49.48 17.63
C MET A 500 -44.23 48.22 16.94
N ARG A 501 -45.54 47.95 17.08
CA ARG A 501 -46.17 46.80 16.44
C ARG A 501 -46.38 47.03 14.94
N GLU A 502 -46.70 48.25 14.52
CA GLU A 502 -46.71 48.63 13.10
C GLU A 502 -45.32 48.53 12.46
N GLU A 503 -44.26 48.92 13.18
CA GLU A 503 -42.87 48.71 12.74
C GLU A 503 -42.57 47.22 12.54
N ALA A 504 -42.93 46.37 13.50
CA ALA A 504 -42.73 44.92 13.41
C ALA A 504 -43.46 44.30 12.21
N LEU A 505 -44.71 44.71 11.94
CA LEU A 505 -45.47 44.24 10.78
C LEU A 505 -44.81 44.62 9.45
N LYS A 506 -44.36 45.87 9.30
CA LYS A 506 -43.64 46.32 8.09
C LYS A 506 -42.34 45.56 7.88
N LEU A 507 -41.61 45.27 8.95
CA LEU A 507 -40.40 44.45 8.88
C LEU A 507 -40.71 43.01 8.47
N ALA A 508 -41.77 42.41 9.01
CA ALA A 508 -42.21 41.07 8.63
C ALA A 508 -42.58 40.99 7.14
N ASP A 509 -43.33 41.97 6.63
CA ASP A 509 -43.69 42.06 5.21
C ASP A 509 -42.44 42.16 4.32
N ASN A 510 -41.46 42.98 4.72
CA ASN A 510 -40.20 43.12 3.99
C ASN A 510 -39.41 41.80 3.97
N LEU A 511 -39.26 41.13 5.12
CA LEU A 511 -38.58 39.84 5.21
C LEU A 511 -39.27 38.76 4.36
N ILE A 512 -40.59 38.65 4.42
CA ILE A 512 -41.34 37.68 3.58
C ILE A 512 -41.14 37.96 2.09
N SER A 513 -40.99 39.24 1.70
CA SER A 513 -40.72 39.58 0.30
C SER A 513 -39.34 39.13 -0.19
N THR A 514 -38.34 39.01 0.70
CA THR A 514 -36.98 38.58 0.35
C THR A 514 -36.84 37.06 0.32
N ASP A 515 -37.51 36.33 1.22
CA ASP A 515 -37.58 34.86 1.21
C ASP A 515 -39.02 34.36 1.46
N PRO A 516 -39.83 34.20 0.40
CA PRO A 516 -41.20 33.74 0.53
C PRO A 516 -41.34 32.29 1.04
N GLU A 517 -40.28 31.47 0.92
CA GLU A 517 -40.30 30.07 1.38
C GLU A 517 -40.10 29.95 2.90
N ASN A 518 -39.59 30.99 3.56
CA ASN A 518 -39.40 30.99 5.00
C ASN A 518 -40.76 31.01 5.73
N ASN A 519 -41.11 29.88 6.36
CA ASN A 519 -42.40 29.73 7.04
C ASN A 519 -42.45 30.49 8.36
N ASP A 520 -41.31 30.61 9.06
CA ASP A 520 -41.25 31.25 10.38
C ASP A 520 -41.69 32.71 10.32
N TRP A 521 -41.29 33.45 9.27
CA TRP A 521 -41.69 34.85 9.11
C TRP A 521 -43.19 35.02 8.86
N ARG A 522 -43.81 34.11 8.10
CA ARG A 522 -45.27 34.11 7.88
C ARG A 522 -46.03 33.82 9.17
N VAL A 523 -45.54 32.89 9.97
CA VAL A 523 -46.11 32.58 11.29
C VAL A 523 -46.01 33.79 12.22
N TRP A 524 -44.85 34.44 12.30
CA TRP A 524 -44.66 35.63 13.12
C TRP A 524 -45.52 36.80 12.67
N ARG A 525 -45.58 37.08 11.37
CA ARG A 525 -46.46 38.11 10.80
C ARG A 525 -47.92 37.92 11.23
N THR A 526 -48.43 36.69 11.13
CA THR A 526 -49.81 36.36 11.54
C THR A 526 -50.01 36.58 13.04
N LYS A 527 -49.00 36.28 13.86
CA LYS A 527 -49.03 36.50 15.31
C LYS A 527 -49.03 37.99 15.67
N PHE A 528 -48.43 38.84 14.85
CA PHE A 528 -48.39 40.29 15.10
C PHE A 528 -49.73 41.00 14.83
N GLU A 529 -50.61 40.36 14.05
CA GLU A 529 -51.97 40.86 13.77
C GLU A 529 -52.99 40.52 14.87
N GLN A 530 -52.68 39.54 15.72
CA GLN A 530 -53.46 39.15 16.90
C GLN A 530 -53.07 40.02 18.10
#